data_AF-V4S6Y1-F1
#
_entry.id   AF-V4S6Y1-F1
#
_cell.length_a   1.000
_cell.length_b   1.000
_cell.length_c   1.000
_cell.angle_alpha   90.00
_cell.angle_beta   90.00
_cell.angle_gamma   90.00
#
_symmetry.space_group_name_H-M   'P 1'
#
loop_
_entity.id
_entity.type
_entity.pdbx_description
1 polymer ?
#
loop_
_entity_poly.entity_id
_entity_poly.type
_entity_poly.pdbx_seq_one_letter_code
_entity_poly.pdbx_strand_id
1 'polypeptide(L)'
;MEKETVPGGSGSAMLQSKEEEETKMTDGKKKMKVMVAIDESAESVNALKWALDNLYGIVGFTPEAGGGGGILTIVHVQQPFQRFVLPALSTSSAFYATSSMVESVRKSQEENSAALLSRALQMCKDKMVKAESLVLEGDPKDMICQSAEQMHIDLLVVGSRGLGKIKRAFLGSVSDYCAHHAVCPIIIVKPPKEQHE
;
A
#
# COMPACT_ATOMS: atom_id res chain seq x y z
N MET A 1 -49.76 -42.89 48.89
CA MET A 1 -49.98 -41.71 48.05
C MET A 1 -48.86 -40.74 48.41
N GLU A 2 -47.71 -40.83 47.71
CA GLU A 2 -47.39 -40.08 46.48
C GLU A 2 -47.26 -38.57 46.74
N LYS A 3 -46.28 -37.81 46.27
CA LYS A 3 -44.96 -38.00 45.64
C LYS A 3 -44.31 -36.59 45.63
N GLU A 4 -43.01 -36.53 45.38
CA GLU A 4 -42.15 -35.34 45.19
C GLU A 4 -42.73 -34.22 44.30
N THR A 5 -42.29 -32.97 44.48
CA THR A 5 -41.35 -32.31 43.53
C THR A 5 -40.98 -30.89 43.97
N VAL A 6 -39.67 -30.60 43.90
CA VAL A 6 -39.06 -29.26 43.94
C VAL A 6 -38.98 -28.73 42.50
N PRO A 7 -39.02 -27.41 42.26
CA PRO A 7 -38.27 -26.86 41.15
C PRO A 7 -37.35 -25.73 41.61
N GLY A 8 -36.06 -25.89 41.29
CA GLY A 8 -35.06 -24.83 41.32
C GLY A 8 -35.00 -24.04 40.01
N GLY A 9 -34.13 -23.02 40.02
CA GLY A 9 -33.49 -22.49 38.82
C GLY A 9 -34.01 -21.14 38.31
N SER A 10 -33.42 -20.03 38.77
CA SER A 10 -33.45 -18.76 38.01
C SER A 10 -32.13 -17.98 38.05
N GLY A 11 -31.01 -18.63 38.35
CA GLY A 11 -29.67 -18.00 38.34
C GLY A 11 -28.89 -18.14 37.03
N SER A 12 -29.37 -18.94 36.07
CA SER A 12 -28.56 -19.37 34.91
C SER A 12 -28.61 -18.43 33.70
N ALA A 13 -29.64 -17.58 33.56
CA ALA A 13 -29.85 -16.79 32.35
C ALA A 13 -28.98 -15.50 32.28
N MET A 14 -28.48 -15.00 33.41
CA MET A 14 -27.67 -13.77 33.47
C MET A 14 -26.15 -14.04 33.39
N LEU A 15 -25.75 -15.30 33.56
CA LEU A 15 -24.37 -15.78 33.37
C LEU A 15 -24.14 -16.25 31.92
N GLN A 16 -25.18 -16.79 31.26
CA GLN A 16 -25.10 -17.20 29.85
C GLN A 16 -24.90 -16.04 28.87
N SER A 17 -25.41 -14.82 29.19
CA SER A 17 -25.21 -13.65 28.33
C SER A 17 -23.80 -13.03 28.43
N LYS A 18 -23.00 -13.41 29.43
CA LYS A 18 -21.60 -12.96 29.57
C LYS A 18 -20.60 -13.96 29.01
N GLU A 19 -20.92 -15.26 29.02
CA GLU A 19 -20.06 -16.30 28.47
C GLU A 19 -20.09 -16.37 26.93
N GLU A 20 -21.17 -15.95 26.27
CA GLU A 20 -21.25 -15.87 24.80
C GLU A 20 -20.51 -14.66 24.19
N GLU A 21 -20.20 -13.62 24.98
CA GLU A 21 -19.46 -12.45 24.50
C GLU A 21 -17.93 -12.57 24.74
N GLU A 22 -17.50 -13.46 25.65
CA GLU A 22 -16.07 -13.70 25.96
C GLU A 22 -15.42 -14.84 25.17
N THR A 23 -16.15 -15.60 24.36
CA THR A 23 -15.60 -16.70 23.55
C THR A 23 -15.51 -16.39 22.06
N LYS A 24 -14.66 -15.42 21.70
CA LYS A 24 -13.96 -15.41 20.40
C LYS A 24 -12.65 -14.62 20.39
N MET A 25 -11.87 -14.71 21.46
CA MET A 25 -10.42 -14.48 21.39
C MET A 25 -9.77 -15.73 20.81
N THR A 26 -10.04 -16.03 19.54
CA THR A 26 -9.13 -16.86 18.75
C THR A 26 -7.96 -15.96 18.39
N ASP A 27 -6.77 -16.23 18.92
CA ASP A 27 -5.50 -15.69 18.44
C ASP A 27 -5.22 -16.23 17.02
N GLY A 28 -6.08 -15.84 16.08
CA GLY A 28 -5.87 -15.97 14.66
C GLY A 28 -5.11 -14.74 14.24
N LYS A 29 -3.78 -14.85 14.11
CA LYS A 29 -2.90 -13.78 13.62
C LYS A 29 -3.56 -13.10 12.42
N LYS A 30 -4.06 -11.87 12.61
CA LYS A 30 -4.79 -11.11 11.57
C LYS A 30 -3.91 -11.05 10.33
N LYS A 31 -4.44 -11.48 9.18
CA LYS A 31 -3.73 -11.36 7.90
C LYS A 31 -3.46 -9.89 7.61
N MET A 32 -2.18 -9.51 7.59
CA MET A 32 -1.80 -8.13 7.30
C MET A 32 -1.82 -7.90 5.78
N LYS A 33 -2.50 -6.83 5.37
CA LYS A 33 -2.41 -6.27 4.03
C LYS A 33 -1.37 -5.16 4.02
N VAL A 34 -0.30 -5.35 3.25
CA VAL A 34 0.78 -4.37 3.12
C VAL A 34 0.70 -3.74 1.74
N MET A 35 0.77 -2.41 1.67
CA MET A 35 0.88 -1.70 0.40
C MET A 35 2.25 -1.04 0.28
N VAL A 36 2.91 -1.20 -0.86
CA VAL A 36 4.19 -0.55 -1.16
C VAL A 36 4.00 0.38 -2.34
N ALA A 37 4.19 1.68 -2.14
CA ALA A 37 4.14 2.65 -3.23
C ALA A 37 5.51 2.75 -3.92
N ILE A 38 5.51 2.56 -5.24
CA ILE A 38 6.70 2.63 -6.08
C ILE A 38 6.53 3.62 -7.24
N ASP A 39 7.64 4.22 -7.62
CA ASP A 39 7.81 5.12 -8.75
C ASP A 39 9.08 4.73 -9.53
N GLU A 40 9.49 5.54 -10.51
CA GLU A 40 10.69 5.25 -11.29
C GLU A 40 12.01 5.55 -10.54
N SER A 41 11.95 5.92 -9.26
CA SER A 41 13.13 6.22 -8.45
C SER A 41 13.77 4.95 -7.85
N ALA A 42 15.08 5.03 -7.60
CA ALA A 42 15.80 3.94 -6.94
C ALA A 42 15.37 3.78 -5.47
N GLU A 43 15.00 4.88 -4.82
CA GLU A 43 14.61 4.93 -3.42
C GLU A 43 13.31 4.17 -3.16
N SER A 44 12.33 4.24 -4.06
CA SER A 44 11.09 3.48 -3.91
C SER A 44 11.30 1.99 -4.19
N VAL A 45 12.15 1.62 -5.15
CA VAL A 45 12.57 0.23 -5.35
C VAL A 45 13.34 -0.31 -4.13
N ASN A 46 14.17 0.52 -3.49
CA ASN A 46 14.85 0.14 -2.25
C ASN A 46 13.86 -0.04 -1.09
N ALA A 47 12.78 0.74 -1.05
CA ALA A 47 11.70 0.54 -0.09
C ALA A 47 11.01 -0.81 -0.28
N LEU A 48 10.77 -1.22 -1.53
CA LEU A 48 10.25 -2.55 -1.84
C LEU A 48 11.22 -3.66 -1.39
N LYS A 49 12.52 -3.54 -1.68
CA LYS A 49 13.53 -4.51 -1.20
C LYS A 49 13.51 -4.63 0.31
N TRP A 50 13.52 -3.49 1.00
CA TRP A 50 13.46 -3.45 2.45
C TRP A 50 12.20 -4.13 2.97
N ALA A 51 11.04 -3.88 2.37
CA ALA A 51 9.78 -4.53 2.74
C ALA A 51 9.87 -6.05 2.58
N LEU A 52 10.40 -6.53 1.45
CA LEU A 52 10.57 -7.96 1.19
C LEU A 52 11.54 -8.63 2.17
N ASP A 53 12.64 -7.97 2.50
CA ASP A 53 13.67 -8.52 3.39
C ASP A 53 13.24 -8.52 4.86
N ASN A 54 12.43 -7.55 5.29
CA ASN A 54 12.13 -7.33 6.72
C ASN A 54 10.71 -7.75 7.13
N LEU A 55 9.74 -7.72 6.21
CA LEU A 55 8.35 -8.06 6.53
C LEU A 55 8.00 -9.53 6.30
N TYR A 56 8.89 -10.29 5.66
CA TYR A 56 8.67 -11.71 5.32
C TYR A 56 8.26 -12.57 6.54
N GLY A 57 8.99 -12.44 7.66
CA GLY A 57 8.72 -13.21 8.89
C GLY A 57 7.52 -12.69 9.70
N ILE A 58 7.09 -11.46 9.46
CA ILE A 58 6.01 -10.82 10.23
C ILE A 58 4.66 -11.11 9.57
N VAL A 59 4.58 -10.92 8.26
CA VAL A 59 3.35 -10.93 7.46
C VAL A 59 3.02 -12.32 6.91
N GLY A 60 3.99 -13.25 6.92
CA GLY A 60 3.76 -14.63 6.51
C GLY A 60 3.31 -14.73 5.06
N PHE A 61 4.01 -14.10 4.13
CA PHE A 61 3.66 -14.11 2.69
C PHE A 61 3.76 -15.50 2.02
N THR A 62 3.98 -16.57 2.78
CA THR A 62 4.21 -17.92 2.27
C THR A 62 2.92 -18.58 1.78
N PRO A 63 3.00 -19.35 0.68
CA PRO A 63 1.93 -20.24 0.26
C PRO A 63 1.95 -21.53 1.09
N GLU A 64 1.70 -21.44 2.39
CA GLU A 64 1.37 -22.63 3.19
C GLU A 64 -0.04 -23.09 2.78
N ALA A 65 -0.21 -24.40 2.55
CA ALA A 65 -1.46 -25.07 2.14
C ALA A 65 -2.61 -24.99 3.16
N GLY A 66 -2.53 -24.05 4.10
CA GLY A 66 -3.47 -23.75 5.17
C GLY A 66 -3.66 -22.24 5.35
N GLY A 67 -4.00 -21.53 4.29
CA GLY A 67 -4.89 -20.36 4.35
C GLY A 67 -4.51 -19.16 5.24
N GLY A 68 -3.23 -18.86 5.48
CA GLY A 68 -2.82 -17.87 6.48
C GLY A 68 -2.04 -16.63 6.02
N GLY A 69 -1.63 -16.52 4.75
CA GLY A 69 -0.65 -15.50 4.37
C GLY A 69 -1.22 -14.09 4.18
N GLY A 70 -0.45 -13.07 4.59
CA GLY A 70 -0.70 -11.68 4.24
C GLY A 70 -0.53 -11.40 2.74
N ILE A 71 -1.01 -10.25 2.28
CA ILE A 71 -0.98 -9.86 0.86
C ILE A 71 -0.13 -8.60 0.72
N LEU A 72 0.78 -8.59 -0.25
CA LEU A 72 1.56 -7.43 -0.64
C LEU A 72 0.94 -6.80 -1.90
N THR A 73 0.51 -5.55 -1.81
CA THR A 73 0.01 -4.79 -2.97
C THR A 73 1.06 -3.75 -3.36
N ILE A 74 1.56 -3.82 -4.58
CA ILE A 74 2.48 -2.85 -5.15
C ILE A 74 1.65 -1.81 -5.90
N VAL A 75 1.75 -0.54 -5.52
CA VAL A 75 1.00 0.54 -6.15
C VAL A 75 1.93 1.51 -6.87
N HIS A 76 1.55 1.89 -8.08
CA HIS A 76 2.21 2.93 -8.85
C HIS A 76 1.17 3.95 -9.31
N VAL A 77 1.44 5.24 -9.10
CA VAL A 77 0.54 6.32 -9.51
C VAL A 77 1.12 7.04 -10.72
N GLN A 78 0.42 6.96 -11.84
CA GLN A 78 0.66 7.76 -13.02
C GLN A 78 0.06 9.14 -12.81
N GLN A 79 0.89 10.18 -12.95
CA GLN A 79 0.39 11.53 -12.93
C GLN A 79 -0.17 11.86 -14.31
N PRO A 80 -1.45 12.27 -14.42
CA PRO A 80 -1.99 12.73 -15.70
C PRO A 80 -1.10 13.87 -16.17
N PHE A 81 -0.69 13.84 -17.44
CA PHE A 81 0.17 14.85 -18.04
C PHE A 81 -0.54 16.20 -17.91
N GLN A 82 -0.21 16.96 -16.87
CA GLN A 82 -0.83 18.24 -16.60
C GLN A 82 -0.43 19.14 -17.76
N ARG A 83 -1.45 19.48 -18.56
CA ARG A 83 -1.40 20.48 -19.61
C ARG A 83 -0.81 21.75 -19.02
N PHE A 84 0.50 21.96 -19.22
CA PHE A 84 1.17 23.15 -18.72
C PHE A 84 0.64 24.34 -19.52
N VAL A 85 -0.43 24.97 -19.00
CA VAL A 85 -0.92 26.24 -19.52
C VAL A 85 0.07 27.29 -19.04
N LEU A 86 1.06 27.62 -19.89
CA LEU A 86 1.93 28.77 -19.65
C LEU A 86 1.10 30.05 -19.86
N PRO A 87 0.93 30.93 -18.84
CA PRO A 87 0.15 32.16 -18.98
C PRO A 87 0.82 33.26 -19.83
N ALA A 88 1.94 32.96 -20.50
CA ALA A 88 2.87 33.98 -21.00
C ALA A 88 2.64 34.42 -22.46
N LEU A 89 1.72 33.82 -23.21
CA LEU A 89 1.53 34.15 -24.63
C LEU A 89 0.09 34.61 -24.90
N SER A 90 -0.05 35.92 -25.05
CA SER A 90 -1.26 36.68 -25.43
C SER A 90 -1.76 36.39 -26.87
N THR A 91 -1.58 35.18 -27.39
CA THR A 91 -2.07 34.79 -28.71
C THR A 91 -3.01 33.62 -28.56
N SER A 92 -4.24 33.84 -28.99
CA SER A 92 -5.42 32.97 -28.93
C SER A 92 -5.26 31.65 -29.71
N SER A 93 -4.37 30.78 -29.22
CA SER A 93 -4.28 29.38 -29.58
C SER A 93 -3.80 28.61 -28.35
N ALA A 94 -4.75 28.15 -27.55
CA ALA A 94 -4.48 27.08 -26.60
C ALA A 94 -3.83 25.94 -27.39
N PHE A 95 -2.54 25.69 -27.17
CA PHE A 95 -1.83 24.57 -27.80
C PHE A 95 -2.45 23.30 -27.22
N TYR A 96 -3.43 22.74 -27.93
CA TYR A 96 -3.76 21.34 -27.78
C TYR A 96 -2.52 20.59 -28.24
N ALA A 97 -1.83 19.91 -27.32
CA ALA A 97 -1.03 18.76 -27.75
C ALA A 97 -1.94 17.94 -28.68
N THR A 98 -1.47 17.64 -29.90
CA THR A 98 -2.28 16.89 -30.85
C THR A 98 -2.71 15.58 -30.20
N SER A 99 -3.89 15.05 -30.55
CA SER A 99 -4.36 13.75 -30.04
C SER A 99 -3.27 12.66 -30.16
N SER A 100 -2.51 12.67 -31.27
CA SER A 100 -1.37 11.78 -31.50
C SER A 100 -0.21 11.96 -30.51
N MET A 101 0.11 13.18 -30.07
CA MET A 101 1.14 13.40 -29.05
C MET A 101 0.65 12.94 -27.67
N VAL A 102 -0.61 13.20 -27.35
CA VAL A 102 -1.24 12.74 -26.10
C VAL A 102 -1.28 11.21 -26.03
N GLU A 103 -1.68 10.55 -27.11
CA GLU A 103 -1.68 9.08 -27.21
C GLU A 103 -0.27 8.50 -27.10
N SER A 104 0.73 9.12 -27.73
CA SER A 104 2.12 8.65 -27.65
C SER A 104 2.67 8.75 -26.22
N VAL A 105 2.39 9.85 -25.51
CA VAL A 105 2.80 10.01 -24.11
C VAL A 105 2.07 9.00 -23.23
N ARG A 106 0.77 8.82 -23.41
CA ARG A 106 -0.01 7.81 -22.67
C ARG A 106 0.55 6.41 -22.86
N LYS A 107 0.81 6.02 -24.11
CA LYS A 107 1.37 4.70 -24.44
C LYS A 107 2.73 4.50 -23.79
N SER A 108 3.60 5.51 -23.84
CA SER A 108 4.91 5.44 -23.17
C SER A 108 4.79 5.33 -21.65
N GLN A 109 3.83 6.03 -21.02
CA GLN A 109 3.59 5.89 -19.58
C GLN A 109 3.08 4.50 -19.22
N GLU A 110 2.13 3.95 -19.99
CA GLU A 110 1.63 2.59 -19.81
C GLU A 110 2.75 1.55 -19.91
N GLU A 111 3.63 1.68 -20.93
CA GLU A 111 4.81 0.82 -21.11
C GLU A 111 5.79 0.93 -19.92
N ASN A 112 6.09 2.14 -19.46
CA ASN A 112 7.00 2.37 -18.34
C ASN A 112 6.45 1.81 -17.02
N SER A 113 5.16 2.04 -16.74
CA SER A 113 4.51 1.51 -15.54
C SER A 113 4.43 -0.02 -15.57
N ALA A 114 4.13 -0.61 -16.74
CA ALA A 114 4.15 -2.06 -16.91
C ALA A 114 5.55 -2.65 -16.67
N ALA A 115 6.60 -2.01 -17.20
CA ALA A 115 7.98 -2.43 -16.98
C ALA A 115 8.39 -2.33 -15.50
N LEU A 116 8.05 -1.22 -14.83
CA LEU A 116 8.30 -0.99 -13.42
C LEU A 116 7.63 -2.05 -12.55
N LEU A 117 6.33 -2.27 -12.73
CA LEU A 117 5.58 -3.25 -11.94
C LEU A 117 6.01 -4.68 -12.25
N SER A 118 6.34 -5.00 -13.51
CA SER A 118 6.87 -6.32 -13.86
C SER A 118 8.18 -6.61 -13.13
N ARG A 119 9.08 -5.63 -13.07
CA ARG A 119 10.33 -5.74 -12.29
C ARG A 119 10.06 -5.93 -10.80
N ALA A 120 9.15 -5.14 -10.24
CA ALA A 120 8.78 -5.19 -8.83
C ALA A 120 8.13 -6.54 -8.44
N LEU A 121 7.23 -7.05 -9.28
CA LEU A 121 6.62 -8.37 -9.10
C LEU A 121 7.63 -9.49 -9.23
N GLN A 122 8.62 -9.38 -10.13
CA GLN A 122 9.70 -10.36 -10.22
C GLN A 122 10.49 -10.44 -8.91
N MET A 123 10.82 -9.30 -8.30
CA MET A 123 11.51 -9.28 -7.00
C MET A 123 10.68 -9.95 -5.89
N CYS A 124 9.35 -9.83 -5.94
CA CYS A 124 8.47 -10.52 -5.01
C CYS A 124 8.47 -12.04 -5.23
N LYS A 125 8.43 -12.48 -6.50
CA LYS A 125 8.51 -13.90 -6.88
C LYS A 125 9.82 -14.54 -6.43
N ASP A 126 10.94 -13.86 -6.61
CA ASP A 126 12.27 -14.34 -6.20
C ASP A 126 12.36 -14.58 -4.67
N LYS A 127 11.53 -13.86 -3.89
CA LYS A 127 11.40 -14.00 -2.44
C LYS A 127 10.21 -14.87 -2.02
N MET A 128 9.53 -15.54 -2.95
CA MET A 128 8.33 -16.36 -2.72
C MET A 128 7.18 -15.60 -2.03
N VAL A 129 7.06 -14.30 -2.29
CA VAL A 129 6.00 -13.44 -1.75
C VAL A 129 4.84 -13.34 -2.74
N LYS A 130 3.62 -13.65 -2.28
CA LYS A 130 2.41 -13.38 -3.06
C LYS A 130 2.16 -11.86 -3.11
N ALA A 131 2.34 -11.28 -4.30
CA ALA A 131 2.14 -9.87 -4.54
C ALA A 131 1.15 -9.62 -5.69
N GLU A 132 0.38 -8.56 -5.57
CA GLU A 132 -0.49 -8.01 -6.60
C GLU A 132 -0.01 -6.59 -6.96
N SER A 133 -0.34 -6.11 -8.16
CA SER A 133 0.06 -4.79 -8.63
C SER A 133 -1.14 -3.95 -9.04
N LEU A 134 -1.10 -2.66 -8.71
CA LEU A 134 -2.14 -1.68 -9.03
C LEU A 134 -1.53 -0.44 -9.65
N VAL A 135 -2.03 -0.03 -10.82
CA VAL A 135 -1.73 1.28 -11.42
C VAL A 135 -2.91 2.20 -11.14
N LEU A 136 -2.61 3.39 -10.63
CA LEU A 136 -3.58 4.45 -10.36
C LEU A 136 -3.27 5.67 -11.21
N GLU A 137 -4.27 6.48 -11.52
CA GLU A 137 -4.10 7.74 -12.23
C GLU A 137 -4.53 8.90 -11.31
N GLY A 138 -3.68 9.91 -11.13
CA GLY A 138 -4.00 11.08 -10.30
C GLY A 138 -2.81 11.73 -9.60
N ASP A 139 -3.06 12.50 -8.54
CA ASP A 139 -1.99 12.99 -7.67
C ASP A 139 -1.50 11.86 -6.75
N PRO A 140 -0.20 11.53 -6.71
CA PRO A 140 0.31 10.42 -5.92
C PRO A 140 0.00 10.53 -4.42
N LYS A 141 -0.04 11.75 -3.87
CA LYS A 141 -0.32 11.99 -2.45
C LYS A 141 -1.71 11.48 -2.08
N ASP A 142 -2.69 11.87 -2.89
CA ASP A 142 -4.09 11.54 -2.66
C ASP A 142 -4.39 10.09 -3.02
N MET A 143 -3.93 9.64 -4.20
CA MET A 143 -4.21 8.31 -4.69
C MET A 143 -3.64 7.22 -3.78
N ILE A 144 -2.45 7.41 -3.21
CA ILE A 144 -1.86 6.44 -2.26
C ILE A 144 -2.70 6.38 -0.97
N CYS A 145 -3.04 7.52 -0.37
CA CYS A 145 -3.80 7.55 0.88
C CYS A 145 -5.22 6.99 0.70
N GLN A 146 -5.92 7.40 -0.36
CA GLN A 146 -7.26 6.90 -0.68
C GLN A 146 -7.26 5.39 -0.93
N SER A 147 -6.28 4.90 -1.67
CA SER A 147 -6.19 3.46 -1.95
C SER A 147 -5.86 2.64 -0.70
N ALA A 148 -5.04 3.19 0.20
CA ALA A 148 -4.77 2.57 1.50
C ALA A 148 -6.06 2.41 2.33
N GLU A 149 -6.90 3.43 2.33
CA GLU A 149 -8.19 3.43 3.01
C GLU A 149 -9.18 2.45 2.36
N GLN A 150 -9.38 2.55 1.05
CA GLN A 150 -10.34 1.74 0.30
C GLN A 150 -10.04 0.24 0.34
N MET A 151 -8.76 -0.13 0.31
CA MET A 151 -8.35 -1.54 0.36
C MET A 151 -8.20 -2.08 1.79
N HIS A 152 -8.41 -1.23 2.80
CA HIS A 152 -8.17 -1.51 4.22
C HIS A 152 -6.75 -2.03 4.46
N ILE A 153 -5.75 -1.29 3.98
CA ILE A 153 -4.34 -1.60 4.16
C ILE A 153 -3.95 -1.45 5.63
N ASP A 154 -3.27 -2.45 6.17
CA ASP A 154 -2.81 -2.46 7.56
C ASP A 154 -1.44 -1.79 7.73
N LEU A 155 -0.66 -1.69 6.65
CA LEU A 155 0.68 -1.08 6.65
C LEU A 155 1.02 -0.51 5.28
N LEU A 156 1.33 0.78 5.23
CA LEU A 156 1.85 1.46 4.04
C LEU A 156 3.38 1.55 4.11
N VAL A 157 4.06 1.21 3.02
CA VAL A 157 5.51 1.37 2.87
C VAL A 157 5.80 2.30 1.70
N VAL A 158 6.63 3.32 1.95
CA VAL A 158 7.06 4.28 0.93
C VAL A 158 8.57 4.52 1.02
N GLY A 159 9.19 4.88 -0.10
CA GLY A 159 10.53 5.46 -0.09
C GLY A 159 10.51 6.83 0.61
N SER A 160 11.60 7.21 1.28
CA SER A 160 11.75 8.54 1.87
C SER A 160 11.82 9.67 0.85
N ARG A 161 12.07 9.32 -0.41
CA ARG A 161 12.28 10.23 -1.55
C ARG A 161 11.78 9.56 -2.83
N GLY A 162 11.55 10.38 -3.86
CA GLY A 162 11.20 9.94 -5.21
C GLY A 162 12.10 10.62 -6.24
N LEU A 163 11.55 10.90 -7.42
CA LEU A 163 12.27 11.48 -8.60
C LEU A 163 12.93 12.88 -8.40
N GLY A 164 12.86 13.48 -7.21
CA GLY A 164 13.36 14.83 -6.93
C GLY A 164 14.82 14.90 -6.45
N LYS A 165 15.56 15.93 -6.91
CA LYS A 165 17.02 16.12 -6.67
C LYS A 165 17.43 16.70 -5.30
N ILE A 166 16.58 16.68 -4.28
CA ILE A 166 16.88 17.36 -2.99
C ILE A 166 18.01 16.62 -2.25
N LYS A 167 19.14 17.24 -1.93
CA LYS A 167 20.34 16.50 -1.47
C LYS A 167 20.45 16.26 0.04
N ARG A 168 19.55 16.76 0.91
CA ARG A 168 19.71 16.66 2.38
C ARG A 168 18.39 16.57 3.15
N ALA A 169 18.39 15.77 4.22
CA ALA A 169 17.54 15.70 5.43
C ALA A 169 15.99 15.80 5.35
N PHE A 170 15.39 16.09 4.20
CA PHE A 170 13.94 16.24 4.06
C PHE A 170 13.30 15.01 3.43
N LEU A 171 12.12 14.65 3.92
CA LEU A 171 11.22 13.71 3.28
C LEU A 171 10.77 14.26 1.92
N GLY A 172 10.53 13.38 0.95
CA GLY A 172 9.87 13.71 -0.30
C GLY A 172 8.43 14.15 -0.06
N SER A 173 7.88 14.95 -0.98
CA SER A 173 6.53 15.51 -0.85
C SER A 173 5.43 14.46 -0.69
N VAL A 174 5.57 13.29 -1.33
CA VAL A 174 4.63 12.18 -1.22
C VAL A 174 4.76 11.47 0.13
N SER A 175 5.98 11.13 0.54
CA SER A 175 6.25 10.44 1.80
C SER A 175 5.85 11.29 3.01
N ASP A 176 6.14 12.59 2.97
CA ASP A 176 5.74 13.57 3.98
C ASP A 176 4.21 13.69 4.06
N TYR A 177 3.53 13.78 2.91
CA TYR A 177 2.07 13.82 2.89
C TYR A 177 1.46 12.53 3.46
N CYS A 178 1.92 11.36 3.02
CA CYS A 178 1.42 10.08 3.52
C CYS A 178 1.65 9.93 5.03
N ALA A 179 2.76 10.47 5.57
CA ALA A 179 3.04 10.45 7.01
C ALA A 179 1.98 11.15 7.86
N HIS A 180 1.33 12.18 7.30
CA HIS A 180 0.33 12.98 7.99
C HIS A 180 -1.11 12.55 7.67
N HIS A 181 -1.36 11.89 6.53
CA HIS A 181 -2.72 11.66 6.02
C HIS A 181 -3.09 10.19 5.82
N ALA A 182 -2.14 9.25 5.85
CA ALA A 182 -2.47 7.84 5.73
C ALA A 182 -3.32 7.38 6.93
N VAL A 183 -4.41 6.65 6.65
CA VAL A 183 -5.29 6.08 7.68
C VAL A 183 -4.68 4.89 8.43
N CYS A 184 -3.52 4.41 7.97
CA CYS A 184 -2.84 3.24 8.51
C CYS A 184 -1.38 3.57 8.87
N PRO A 185 -0.73 2.73 9.71
CA PRO A 185 0.69 2.84 9.99
C PRO A 185 1.52 2.93 8.71
N ILE A 186 2.54 3.79 8.73
CA ILE A 186 3.44 4.01 7.60
C ILE A 186 4.88 3.70 7.98
N ILE A 187 5.62 3.07 7.06
CA ILE A 187 7.07 2.93 7.10
C ILE A 187 7.67 3.75 5.97
N ILE A 188 8.58 4.63 6.34
CA ILE A 188 9.34 5.45 5.40
C ILE A 188 10.77 4.92 5.34
N VAL A 189 11.15 4.36 4.20
CA VAL A 189 12.46 3.73 4.00
C VAL A 189 13.49 4.73 3.49
N LYS A 190 14.56 4.92 4.24
CA LYS A 190 15.71 5.74 3.82
C LYS A 190 16.57 4.99 2.79
N PRO A 191 17.20 5.69 1.83
CA PRO A 191 18.18 5.05 0.97
C PRO A 191 19.30 4.43 1.81
N PRO A 192 19.89 3.31 1.38
CA PRO A 192 21.08 2.77 2.02
C PRO A 192 22.18 3.85 2.02
N LYS A 193 22.96 3.91 3.11
CA LYS A 193 24.10 4.83 3.17
C LYS A 193 25.05 4.49 2.03
N GLU A 194 25.39 5.45 1.19
CA GLU A 194 26.55 5.33 0.31
C GLU A 194 27.76 5.12 1.22
N GLN A 195 28.41 3.97 1.08
CA GLN A 195 29.70 3.74 1.70
C GLN A 195 30.67 4.65 0.95
N HIS A 196 31.02 5.79 1.55
CA HIS A 196 32.21 6.52 1.16
C HIS A 196 33.41 5.66 1.58
N GLU A 197 33.89 4.81 0.67
CA GLU A 197 35.26 4.30 0.71
C GLU A 197 36.26 5.42 0.37
#